data_AF-A0A957HGG1-F1
#
_entry.id   AF-A0A957HGG1-F1
#
_cell.length_a   1.000
_cell.length_b   1.000
_cell.length_c   1.000
_cell.angle_alpha   90.00
_cell.angle_beta   90.00
_cell.angle_gamma   90.00
#
_symmetry.space_group_name_H-M   'P 1'
#
loop_
_entity.id
_entity.type
_entity.pdbx_description
1 polymer ?
#
loop_
_entity_poly.entity_id
_entity_poly.type
_entity_poly.pdbx_seq_one_letter_code
_entity_poly.pdbx_strand_id
1 'polypeptide(L)'
;FTYQTNNWAVGLPPEQSNAEQYPVMQPLLAKAGVTPSPDDIMSAVMHFREFLQIRYSTPLFRLHTAEDIQARLAFLNTGPDQVPGMIVMSLSDIVGENLDPNYAMVVVVFNATDEAQNVVQSDWAGQAYELHPVLVNSHDPIVTASAFDSASGTFSVPARTTAVFVLPE
;
A
#
# COMPACT_ATOMS: atom_id res chain seq x y z
N PHE A 1 -17.45 14.99 -13.27
CA PHE A 1 -16.61 13.79 -13.17
C PHE A 1 -16.13 13.33 -14.54
N THR A 2 -15.57 14.22 -15.36
CA THR A 2 -15.07 13.87 -16.70
C THR A 2 -13.63 13.34 -16.67
N TYR A 3 -12.96 13.43 -15.52
CA TYR A 3 -11.57 13.04 -15.28
C TYR A 3 -10.55 13.75 -16.17
N GLN A 4 -10.90 14.92 -16.73
CA GLN A 4 -10.00 15.68 -17.62
C GLN A 4 -8.99 16.54 -16.87
N THR A 5 -9.33 17.00 -15.68
CA THR A 5 -8.47 17.84 -14.84
C THR A 5 -8.71 17.51 -13.37
N ASN A 6 -7.71 17.78 -12.52
CA ASN A 6 -7.80 17.65 -11.06
C ASN A 6 -7.87 19.02 -10.33
N ASN A 7 -8.02 20.12 -11.09
CA ASN A 7 -8.07 21.49 -10.59
C ASN A 7 -6.75 22.04 -9.98
N TRP A 8 -5.60 21.41 -10.27
CA TRP A 8 -4.28 21.98 -9.97
C TRP A 8 -3.98 23.22 -10.84
N ALA A 9 -3.23 24.18 -10.29
CA ALA A 9 -2.73 25.38 -11.00
C ALA A 9 -3.81 26.27 -11.66
N VAL A 10 -5.00 26.37 -11.08
CA VAL A 10 -6.08 27.27 -11.54
C VAL A 10 -5.98 28.70 -10.96
N GLY A 11 -4.79 29.11 -10.53
CA GLY A 11 -4.52 30.37 -9.85
C GLY A 11 -4.16 30.17 -8.36
N LEU A 12 -3.73 31.25 -7.71
CA LEU A 12 -3.48 31.24 -6.28
C LEU A 12 -4.80 31.11 -5.50
N PRO A 13 -4.80 30.36 -4.39
CA PRO A 13 -5.98 30.26 -3.53
C PRO A 13 -6.29 31.60 -2.85
N PRO A 14 -7.49 31.84 -2.29
CA PRO A 14 -7.88 33.12 -1.71
C PRO A 14 -6.90 33.67 -0.66
N GLU A 15 -6.57 34.95 -0.76
CA GLU A 15 -5.50 35.61 -0.01
C GLU A 15 -5.68 35.54 1.51
N GLN A 16 -6.91 35.76 2.00
CA GLN A 16 -7.25 35.85 3.42
C GLN A 16 -6.67 34.70 4.27
N SER A 17 -6.51 33.52 3.70
CA SER A 17 -5.99 32.33 4.39
C SER A 17 -4.67 31.80 3.83
N ASN A 18 -4.14 32.38 2.75
CA ASN A 18 -3.05 31.75 2.00
C ASN A 18 -1.90 32.70 1.62
N ALA A 19 -2.04 34.01 1.83
CA ALA A 19 -1.06 35.01 1.39
C ALA A 19 0.39 34.68 1.79
N GLU A 20 0.59 34.26 3.04
CA GLU A 20 1.91 33.91 3.58
C GLU A 20 2.55 32.71 2.87
N GLN A 21 1.75 31.84 2.25
CA GLN A 21 2.21 30.66 1.53
C GLN A 21 2.41 30.91 0.03
N TYR A 22 1.98 32.07 -0.49
CA TYR A 22 2.13 32.39 -1.91
C TYR A 22 3.56 32.28 -2.44
N PRO A 23 4.63 32.71 -1.73
CA PRO A 23 6.00 32.55 -2.21
C PRO A 23 6.38 31.08 -2.47
N VAL A 24 5.77 30.12 -1.76
CA VAL A 24 5.98 28.68 -1.95
C VAL A 24 5.06 28.14 -3.05
N MET A 25 3.79 28.56 -3.07
CA MET A 25 2.79 28.06 -4.02
C MET A 25 3.07 28.52 -5.46
N GLN A 26 3.40 29.81 -5.66
CA GLN A 26 3.60 30.39 -6.99
C GLN A 26 4.58 29.59 -7.88
N PRO A 27 5.81 29.28 -7.45
CA PRO A 27 6.75 28.52 -8.29
C PRO A 27 6.28 27.08 -8.55
N LEU A 28 5.54 26.45 -7.63
CA LEU A 28 5.01 25.10 -7.82
C LEU A 28 3.86 25.06 -8.82
N LEU A 29 2.93 26.03 -8.74
CA LEU A 29 1.79 26.12 -9.65
C LEU A 29 2.22 26.50 -11.07
N ALA A 30 3.30 27.27 -11.22
CA ALA A 30 3.85 27.65 -12.52
C ALA A 30 4.72 26.56 -13.17
N LYS A 31 5.08 25.50 -12.43
CA LYS A 31 5.97 24.44 -12.93
C LYS A 31 5.27 23.63 -14.03
N ALA A 32 5.89 23.54 -15.20
CA ALA A 32 5.40 22.67 -16.27
C ALA A 32 5.61 21.19 -15.92
N GLY A 33 4.73 20.32 -16.44
CA GLY A 33 4.88 18.87 -16.32
C GLY A 33 4.55 18.27 -14.95
N VAL A 34 3.96 19.05 -14.02
CA VAL A 34 3.48 18.53 -12.72
C VAL A 34 1.96 18.49 -12.61
N THR A 35 1.23 18.93 -13.65
CA THR A 35 -0.23 18.81 -13.69
C THR A 35 -0.59 17.39 -14.14
N PRO A 36 -1.35 16.62 -13.35
CA PRO A 36 -1.76 15.28 -13.74
C PRO A 36 -2.58 15.28 -15.03
N SER A 37 -2.25 14.35 -15.92
CA SER A 37 -3.01 14.07 -17.13
C SER A 37 -4.30 13.29 -16.80
N PRO A 38 -5.24 13.19 -17.75
CA PRO A 38 -6.41 12.30 -17.59
C PRO A 38 -6.03 10.84 -17.31
N ASP A 39 -4.92 10.36 -17.87
CA ASP A 39 -4.43 8.99 -17.67
C ASP A 39 -3.89 8.81 -16.24
N ASP A 40 -3.18 9.79 -15.69
CA ASP A 40 -2.74 9.78 -14.28
C ASP A 40 -3.93 9.75 -13.33
N ILE A 41 -4.96 10.56 -13.61
CA ILE A 41 -6.19 10.62 -12.82
C ILE A 41 -6.92 9.28 -12.88
N MET A 42 -7.06 8.69 -14.06
CA MET A 42 -7.72 7.39 -14.20
C MET A 42 -6.92 6.26 -13.53
N SER A 43 -5.59 6.29 -13.65
CA SER A 43 -4.71 5.34 -12.96
C SER A 43 -4.90 5.41 -11.44
N ALA A 44 -4.98 6.61 -10.87
CA ALA A 44 -5.26 6.80 -9.44
C ALA A 44 -6.65 6.28 -9.04
N VAL A 45 -7.67 6.44 -9.89
CA VAL A 45 -9.02 5.88 -9.66
C VAL A 45 -8.98 4.35 -9.63
N MET A 46 -8.29 3.73 -10.58
CA MET A 46 -8.19 2.26 -10.67
C MET A 46 -7.43 1.69 -9.46
N HIS A 47 -6.28 2.28 -9.13
CA HIS A 47 -5.50 1.92 -7.95
C HIS A 47 -6.31 2.02 -6.65
N PHE A 48 -7.06 3.12 -6.46
CA PHE A 48 -7.91 3.27 -5.29
C PHE A 48 -9.01 2.18 -5.20
N ARG A 49 -9.61 1.82 -6.34
CA ARG A 49 -10.62 0.75 -6.40
C ARG A 49 -10.03 -0.63 -6.11
N GLU A 50 -8.80 -0.89 -6.52
CA GLU A 50 -8.09 -2.14 -6.21
C GLU A 50 -7.89 -2.29 -4.69
N PHE A 51 -7.41 -1.25 -4.00
CA PHE A 51 -7.25 -1.31 -2.55
C PHE A 51 -8.56 -1.39 -1.78
N LEU A 52 -9.65 -0.79 -2.29
CA LEU A 52 -10.98 -1.05 -1.74
C LEU A 52 -11.38 -2.52 -1.91
N GLN A 53 -11.16 -3.12 -3.08
CA GLN A 53 -11.46 -4.55 -3.29
C GLN A 53 -10.65 -5.43 -2.33
N ILE A 54 -9.36 -5.14 -2.13
CA ILE A 54 -8.51 -5.86 -1.18
C ILE A 54 -9.01 -5.69 0.26
N ARG A 55 -9.39 -4.48 0.67
CA ARG A 55 -9.94 -4.23 2.03
C ARG A 55 -11.19 -5.09 2.31
N TYR A 56 -12.01 -5.32 1.29
CA TYR A 56 -13.25 -6.09 1.42
C TYR A 56 -13.09 -7.58 1.05
N SER A 57 -11.94 -8.02 0.54
CA SER A 57 -11.69 -9.43 0.19
C SER A 57 -11.53 -10.33 1.41
N THR A 58 -11.16 -9.75 2.55
CA THR A 58 -10.95 -10.46 3.83
C THR A 58 -11.55 -9.68 5.00
N PRO A 59 -12.09 -10.36 6.04
CA PRO A 59 -12.46 -9.71 7.29
C PRO A 59 -11.24 -9.28 8.13
N LEU A 60 -10.04 -9.80 7.86
CA LEU A 60 -8.83 -9.47 8.63
C LEU A 60 -8.46 -7.97 8.56
N PHE A 61 -8.82 -7.27 7.48
CA PHE A 61 -8.64 -5.80 7.40
C PHE A 61 -9.67 -4.97 8.19
N ARG A 62 -10.64 -5.65 8.82
CA ARG A 62 -11.83 -5.07 9.44
C ARG A 62 -12.16 -5.76 10.76
N LEU A 63 -11.15 -6.15 11.53
CA LEU A 63 -11.33 -6.68 12.89
C LEU A 63 -12.18 -5.71 13.74
N HIS A 64 -13.14 -6.24 14.49
CA HIS A 64 -14.15 -5.44 15.17
C HIS A 64 -13.79 -5.06 16.61
N THR A 65 -12.89 -5.81 17.26
CA THR A 65 -12.57 -5.67 18.68
C THR A 65 -11.10 -5.33 18.88
N ALA A 66 -10.78 -4.69 20.01
CA ALA A 66 -9.39 -4.39 20.35
C ALA A 66 -8.60 -5.68 20.65
N GLU A 67 -9.27 -6.67 21.23
CA GLU A 67 -8.74 -7.99 21.55
C GLU A 67 -8.29 -8.73 20.29
N ASP A 68 -9.15 -8.74 19.25
CA ASP A 68 -8.79 -9.33 17.95
C ASP A 68 -7.60 -8.60 17.32
N ILE A 69 -7.60 -7.27 17.36
CA ILE A 69 -6.48 -6.48 16.84
C ILE A 69 -5.19 -6.84 17.57
N GLN A 70 -5.20 -6.90 18.90
CA GLN A 70 -4.01 -7.24 19.69
C GLN A 70 -3.53 -8.68 19.45
N ALA A 71 -4.44 -9.62 19.21
CA ALA A 71 -4.10 -11.01 18.98
C ALA A 71 -3.57 -11.28 17.56
N ARG A 72 -4.05 -10.52 16.56
CA ARG A 72 -3.88 -10.86 15.14
C ARG A 72 -2.99 -9.90 14.36
N LEU A 73 -2.90 -8.64 14.76
CA LEU A 73 -2.10 -7.60 14.08
C LEU A 73 -0.69 -7.53 14.67
N ALA A 74 0.32 -7.57 13.80
CA ALA A 74 1.70 -7.27 14.17
C ALA A 74 2.40 -6.39 13.13
N PHE A 75 3.50 -5.76 13.54
CA PHE A 75 4.39 -5.01 12.67
C PHE A 75 5.82 -5.54 12.78
N LEU A 76 6.49 -5.78 11.64
CA LEU A 76 7.81 -6.44 11.61
C LEU A 76 8.99 -5.46 11.51
N ASN A 77 8.91 -4.47 10.61
CA ASN A 77 9.95 -3.45 10.41
C ASN A 77 9.95 -2.42 11.55
N THR A 78 10.46 -2.80 12.72
CA THR A 78 10.39 -2.01 13.96
C THR A 78 11.77 -1.92 14.63
N GLY A 79 11.87 -1.06 15.64
CA GLY A 79 13.10 -0.87 16.41
C GLY A 79 14.10 0.12 15.78
N PRO A 80 15.30 0.25 16.37
CA PRO A 80 16.32 1.20 15.92
C PRO A 80 16.88 0.89 14.53
N ASP A 81 16.86 -0.38 14.14
CA ASP A 81 17.41 -0.87 12.86
C ASP A 81 16.34 -0.97 11.75
N GLN A 82 15.15 -0.40 11.98
CA GLN A 82 14.10 -0.38 10.96
C GLN A 82 14.56 0.32 9.69
N VAL A 83 14.09 -0.15 8.54
CA VAL A 83 14.26 0.55 7.27
C VAL A 83 13.35 1.79 7.24
N PRO A 84 13.88 3.01 7.11
CA PRO A 84 13.05 4.21 7.05
C PRO A 84 12.13 4.20 5.81
N GLY A 85 10.89 4.67 5.98
CA GLY A 85 9.91 4.71 4.89
C GLY A 85 9.25 3.36 4.58
N MET A 86 9.48 2.34 5.40
CA MET A 86 8.86 1.02 5.28
C MET A 86 7.92 0.74 6.46
N ILE A 87 6.72 0.23 6.16
CA ILE A 87 5.84 -0.40 7.15
C ILE A 87 5.53 -1.81 6.67
N VAL A 88 5.70 -2.80 7.55
CA VAL A 88 5.37 -4.19 7.27
C VAL A 88 4.35 -4.63 8.30
N MET A 89 3.11 -4.80 7.85
CA MET A 89 1.96 -5.16 8.66
C MET A 89 1.59 -6.61 8.38
N SER A 90 1.36 -7.42 9.41
CA SER A 90 0.83 -8.78 9.26
C SER A 90 -0.46 -8.95 10.04
N LEU A 91 -1.39 -9.70 9.46
CA LEU A 91 -2.69 -10.07 10.03
C LEU A 91 -2.81 -11.58 10.00
N SER A 92 -3.06 -12.18 11.17
CA SER A 92 -3.14 -13.63 11.36
C SER A 92 -4.59 -14.10 11.52
N ASP A 93 -4.96 -15.16 10.81
CA ASP A 93 -6.17 -15.95 11.07
C ASP A 93 -5.91 -17.29 11.75
N ILE A 94 -4.66 -17.62 12.03
CA ILE A 94 -4.26 -18.88 12.68
C ILE A 94 -4.34 -18.82 14.22
N VAL A 95 -4.97 -17.78 14.77
CA VAL A 95 -5.16 -17.59 16.21
C VAL A 95 -6.65 -17.40 16.52
N GLY A 96 -7.16 -18.12 17.52
CA GLY A 96 -8.58 -18.03 17.89
C GLY A 96 -9.50 -18.70 16.87
N GLU A 97 -10.68 -18.11 16.65
CA GLU A 97 -11.62 -18.59 15.63
C GLU A 97 -11.12 -18.25 14.22
N ASN A 98 -11.41 -19.11 13.24
CA ASN A 98 -11.19 -18.80 11.82
C ASN A 98 -12.22 -17.73 11.41
N LEU A 99 -11.72 -16.57 10.98
CA LEU A 99 -12.51 -15.46 10.46
C LEU A 99 -12.56 -15.46 8.94
N ASP A 100 -11.51 -15.94 8.27
CA ASP A 100 -11.38 -15.96 6.82
C ASP A 100 -11.20 -17.38 6.29
N PRO A 101 -12.17 -17.93 5.54
CA PRO A 101 -12.05 -19.27 4.98
C PRO A 101 -11.08 -19.35 3.79
N ASN A 102 -10.52 -18.24 3.31
CA ASN A 102 -9.64 -18.22 2.13
C ASN A 102 -8.17 -17.99 2.50
N TYR A 103 -7.89 -17.25 3.58
CA TYR A 103 -6.54 -16.78 3.87
C TYR A 103 -6.18 -16.99 5.35
N ALA A 104 -5.18 -17.83 5.59
CA ALA A 104 -4.63 -18.07 6.91
C ALA A 104 -3.87 -16.85 7.43
N MET A 105 -3.14 -16.11 6.57
CA MET A 105 -2.43 -14.87 6.91
C MET A 105 -2.47 -13.85 5.78
N VAL A 106 -2.36 -12.57 6.13
CA VAL A 106 -2.22 -11.45 5.18
C VAL A 106 -1.03 -10.59 5.61
N VAL A 107 -0.18 -10.22 4.65
CA VAL A 107 0.98 -9.35 4.87
C VAL A 107 0.87 -8.15 3.95
N VAL A 108 0.99 -6.94 4.50
CA VAL A 108 1.01 -5.70 3.73
C VAL A 108 2.35 -5.02 3.92
N VAL A 109 3.03 -4.74 2.81
CA VAL A 109 4.29 -4.03 2.78
C VAL A 109 4.06 -2.68 2.12
N PHE A 110 4.16 -1.62 2.90
CA PHE A 110 4.13 -0.23 2.43
C PHE A 110 5.57 0.24 2.21
N ASN A 111 6.00 0.32 0.95
CA ASN A 111 7.29 0.87 0.57
C ASN A 111 7.14 2.31 0.06
N ALA A 112 7.43 3.29 0.92
CA ALA A 112 7.43 4.71 0.54
C ALA A 112 8.81 5.19 0.03
N THR A 113 9.82 4.33 0.03
CA THR A 113 11.17 4.65 -0.48
C THR A 113 11.18 4.72 -2.01
N ASP A 114 12.22 5.32 -2.57
CA ASP A 114 12.47 5.39 -4.01
C ASP A 114 13.28 4.20 -4.55
N GLU A 115 13.52 3.19 -3.71
CA GLU A 115 14.22 1.96 -4.06
C GLU A 115 13.34 0.72 -3.83
N ALA A 116 13.63 -0.37 -4.54
CA ALA A 116 13.04 -1.66 -4.22
C ALA A 116 13.57 -2.15 -2.87
N GLN A 117 12.69 -2.74 -2.06
CA GLN A 117 13.02 -3.21 -0.72
C GLN A 117 12.76 -4.70 -0.59
N ASN A 118 13.63 -5.37 0.17
CA ASN A 118 13.50 -6.77 0.55
C ASN A 118 13.28 -6.85 2.06
N VAL A 119 12.19 -7.49 2.47
CA VAL A 119 11.86 -7.72 3.87
C VAL A 119 12.01 -9.21 4.15
N VAL A 120 13.00 -9.56 4.97
CA VAL A 120 13.28 -10.95 5.33
C VAL A 120 12.53 -11.30 6.61
N GLN A 121 11.70 -12.33 6.55
CA GLN A 121 11.07 -12.98 7.69
C GLN A 121 11.38 -14.47 7.64
N SER A 122 12.58 -14.85 8.09
CA SER A 122 13.11 -16.22 7.97
C SER A 122 12.22 -17.28 8.62
N ASP A 123 11.46 -16.93 9.65
CA ASP A 123 10.51 -17.83 10.32
C ASP A 123 9.36 -18.25 9.40
N TRP A 124 9.17 -17.56 8.28
CA TRP A 124 8.17 -17.88 7.26
C TRP A 124 8.77 -18.57 6.03
N ALA A 125 10.04 -18.96 6.08
CA ALA A 125 10.60 -19.84 5.06
C ALA A 125 9.80 -21.16 4.97
N GLY A 126 9.58 -21.65 3.75
CA GLY A 126 8.74 -22.79 3.44
C GLY A 126 7.24 -22.50 3.33
N GLN A 127 6.79 -21.30 3.69
CA GLN A 127 5.41 -20.88 3.46
C GLN A 127 5.15 -20.56 1.98
N ALA A 128 3.88 -20.56 1.59
CA ALA A 128 3.44 -20.32 0.22
C ALA A 128 2.67 -18.99 0.11
N TYR A 129 3.27 -17.88 0.54
CA TYR A 129 2.66 -16.57 0.31
C TYR A 129 2.62 -16.26 -1.18
N GLU A 130 1.49 -15.71 -1.60
CA GLU A 130 1.25 -15.27 -2.96
C GLU A 130 0.90 -13.79 -2.96
N LEU A 131 1.22 -13.08 -4.05
CA LEU A 131 0.72 -11.73 -4.25
C LEU A 131 -0.81 -11.78 -4.34
N HIS A 132 -1.51 -10.88 -3.65
CA HIS A 132 -2.96 -10.87 -3.61
C HIS A 132 -3.55 -10.85 -5.03
N PRO A 133 -4.59 -11.64 -5.36
CA PRO A 133 -5.09 -11.79 -6.74
C PRO A 133 -5.48 -10.48 -7.45
N VAL A 134 -5.97 -9.50 -6.70
CA VAL A 134 -6.25 -8.15 -7.23
C VAL A 134 -4.97 -7.46 -7.72
N LEU A 135 -3.85 -7.61 -7.01
CA LEU A 135 -2.57 -6.99 -7.38
C LEU A 135 -1.87 -7.76 -8.52
N VAL A 136 -2.04 -9.09 -8.58
CA VAL A 136 -1.59 -9.89 -9.74
C VAL A 136 -2.22 -9.41 -11.05
N ASN A 137 -3.48 -8.96 -10.98
CA ASN A 137 -4.24 -8.43 -12.11
C ASN A 137 -4.33 -6.88 -12.10
N SER A 138 -3.42 -6.20 -11.39
CA SER A 138 -3.46 -4.75 -11.22
C SER A 138 -3.30 -4.02 -12.56
N HIS A 139 -3.93 -2.84 -12.65
CA HIS A 139 -3.65 -1.89 -13.71
C HIS A 139 -2.24 -1.29 -13.61
N ASP A 140 -1.64 -1.28 -12.41
CA ASP A 140 -0.26 -0.87 -12.19
C ASP A 140 0.69 -2.05 -12.43
N PRO A 141 1.50 -2.05 -13.51
CA PRO A 141 2.42 -3.14 -13.78
C PRO A 141 3.57 -3.20 -12.77
N ILE A 142 3.86 -2.12 -12.02
CA ILE A 142 4.97 -2.10 -11.06
C ILE A 142 4.69 -3.08 -9.92
N VAL A 143 3.50 -3.02 -9.30
CA VAL A 143 3.18 -3.89 -8.17
C VAL A 143 3.18 -5.38 -8.53
N THR A 144 2.92 -5.73 -9.79
CA THR A 144 2.94 -7.14 -10.27
C THR A 144 4.30 -7.81 -10.15
N ALA A 145 5.39 -7.03 -10.05
CA ALA A 145 6.75 -7.54 -9.83
C ALA A 145 7.04 -7.86 -8.35
N SER A 146 6.11 -7.57 -7.43
CA SER A 146 6.25 -7.91 -6.03
C SER A 146 6.15 -9.44 -5.84
N ALA A 147 7.03 -10.01 -5.03
CA ALA A 147 7.15 -11.46 -4.90
C ALA A 147 7.51 -11.88 -3.47
N PHE A 148 7.19 -13.14 -3.15
CA PHE A 148 7.69 -13.80 -1.95
C PHE A 148 8.61 -14.96 -2.36
N ASP A 149 9.83 -14.97 -1.84
CA ASP A 149 10.75 -16.09 -1.95
C ASP A 149 10.57 -17.03 -0.75
N SER A 150 9.95 -18.18 -1.00
CA SER A 150 9.68 -19.19 0.03
C SER A 150 10.94 -19.85 0.57
N ALA A 151 12.05 -19.87 -0.16
CA ALA A 151 13.28 -20.49 0.32
C ALA A 151 13.91 -19.69 1.47
N SER A 152 13.79 -18.36 1.42
CA SER A 152 14.39 -17.44 2.38
C SER A 152 13.38 -16.74 3.30
N GLY A 153 12.09 -16.78 2.98
CA GLY A 153 11.06 -16.01 3.68
C GLY A 153 11.10 -14.52 3.34
N THR A 154 11.48 -14.16 2.11
CA THR A 154 11.72 -12.76 1.72
C THR A 154 10.59 -12.19 0.88
N PHE A 155 10.03 -11.05 1.29
CA PHE A 155 9.13 -10.24 0.46
C PHE A 155 9.92 -9.18 -0.31
N SER A 156 9.83 -9.18 -1.63
CA SER A 156 10.41 -8.15 -2.51
C SER A 156 9.32 -7.22 -2.99
N VAL A 157 9.50 -5.91 -2.79
CA VAL A 157 8.51 -4.88 -3.14
C VAL A 157 9.19 -3.71 -3.85
N PRO A 158 8.73 -3.31 -5.06
CA PRO A 158 9.29 -2.19 -5.79
C PRO A 158 9.20 -0.85 -5.05
N ALA A 159 9.94 0.14 -5.53
CA ALA A 159 9.88 1.51 -5.04
C ALA A 159 8.45 2.07 -5.04
N ARG A 160 8.11 2.91 -4.05
CA ARG A 160 6.83 3.65 -3.96
C ARG A 160 5.59 2.76 -4.13
N THR A 161 5.64 1.52 -3.66
CA THR A 161 4.62 0.50 -3.87
C THR A 161 4.06 -0.01 -2.55
N THR A 162 2.74 -0.21 -2.49
CA THR A 162 2.13 -1.03 -1.44
C THR A 162 1.76 -2.38 -2.02
N ALA A 163 2.37 -3.44 -1.50
CA ALA A 163 2.08 -4.82 -1.91
C ALA A 163 1.35 -5.56 -0.79
N VAL A 164 0.37 -6.38 -1.17
CA VAL A 164 -0.41 -7.22 -0.26
C VAL A 164 -0.19 -8.66 -0.67
N PHE A 165 0.31 -9.46 0.27
CA PHE A 165 0.52 -10.89 0.11
C PHE A 165 -0.46 -11.64 0.99
N VAL A 166 -0.87 -12.82 0.55
CA VAL A 166 -1.78 -13.70 1.28
C VAL A 166 -1.18 -15.09 1.37
N LEU A 167 -1.39 -15.76 2.49
CA LEU A 167 -1.16 -17.18 2.64
C LEU A 167 -2.54 -17.86 2.53
N PRO A 168 -2.83 -18.59 1.45
CA PRO A 168 -4.07 -19.36 1.34
C PRO A 168 -4.20 -20.40 2.47
N GLU A 169 -5.44 -20.75 2.83
CA GLU A 169 -5.76 -21.91 3.68
C GLU A 169 -5.42 -23.25 3.02
#